data_AF-A0A523NR53-F1
#
_entry.id   AF-A0A523NR53-F1
#
_cell.length_a   1.000
_cell.length_b   1.000
_cell.length_c   1.000
_cell.angle_alpha   90.00
_cell.angle_beta   90.00
_cell.angle_gamma   90.00
#
_symmetry.space_group_name_H-M   'P 1'
#
loop_
_entity.id
_entity.type
_entity.pdbx_description
1 polymer ?
#
loop_
_entity_poly.entity_id
_entity_poly.type
_entity_poly.pdbx_seq_one_letter_code
_entity_poly.pdbx_strand_id
1 'polypeptide(L)'
;MYAMKFPQRVICILLLVAVGWVPAPSFADPGVGQKLFKKKNCALCHNINNPGTVFSPVCPGLQGVRHRHSKDWLRQWLKDPAAVWATDDAGVRDINARYFRYRGSQPKPRESFMATIIGKGVVLTDEEIKVLIEYLWKL
;
A
#
# COMPACT_ATOMS: atom_id res chain seq x y z
N MET A 1 -8.61 78.71 -14.04
CA MET A 1 -8.97 77.50 -13.27
C MET A 1 -9.32 76.40 -14.27
N TYR A 2 -8.38 75.50 -14.57
CA TYR A 2 -8.61 74.37 -15.49
C TYR A 2 -8.52 73.07 -14.68
N ALA A 3 -9.66 72.38 -14.54
CA ALA A 3 -9.74 71.09 -13.86
C ALA A 3 -9.36 69.97 -14.84
N MET A 4 -8.25 69.29 -14.56
CA MET A 4 -7.81 68.11 -15.31
C MET A 4 -8.64 66.88 -14.90
N LYS A 5 -9.42 66.34 -15.84
CA LYS A 5 -10.10 65.04 -15.72
C LYS A 5 -9.11 63.93 -16.11
N PHE A 6 -8.74 63.08 -15.16
CA PHE A 6 -7.99 61.85 -15.42
C PHE A 6 -8.93 60.74 -15.94
N PRO A 7 -8.67 60.11 -17.08
CA PRO A 7 -9.45 58.96 -17.53
C PRO A 7 -9.02 57.71 -16.74
N GLN A 8 -10.03 56.97 -16.32
CA GLN A 8 -9.98 55.71 -15.60
C GLN A 8 -9.24 54.65 -16.42
N ARG A 9 -7.90 54.60 -16.29
CA ARG A 9 -7.09 53.55 -16.89
C ARG A 9 -7.10 52.33 -15.98
N VAL A 10 -7.99 51.40 -16.32
CA VAL A 10 -7.80 49.95 -16.33
C VAL A 10 -6.62 49.49 -15.46
N ILE A 11 -6.89 49.21 -14.19
CA ILE A 11 -5.98 48.44 -13.35
C ILE A 11 -6.11 46.99 -13.82
N CYS A 12 -5.15 46.57 -14.65
CA CYS A 12 -4.90 45.17 -14.96
C CYS A 12 -4.66 44.41 -13.66
N ILE A 13 -5.69 43.75 -13.14
CA ILE A 13 -5.54 42.71 -12.14
C ILE A 13 -5.00 41.48 -12.87
N LEU A 14 -3.70 41.49 -13.15
CA LEU A 14 -2.93 40.26 -13.34
C LEU A 14 -2.71 39.65 -11.95
N LEU A 15 -3.76 39.05 -11.41
CA LEU A 15 -3.60 38.03 -10.38
C LEU A 15 -2.97 36.82 -11.08
N LEU A 16 -1.64 36.82 -11.13
CA LEU A 16 -0.85 35.63 -11.36
C LEU A 16 -1.26 34.62 -10.30
N VAL A 17 -2.18 33.73 -10.67
CA VAL A 17 -2.42 32.52 -9.91
C VAL A 17 -1.17 31.66 -10.13
N ALA A 18 -0.13 31.92 -9.35
CA ALA A 18 0.92 30.96 -9.10
C ALA A 18 0.29 29.82 -8.28
N VAL A 19 -0.54 28.99 -8.94
CA VAL A 19 -0.84 27.65 -8.45
C VAL A 19 0.50 26.95 -8.50
N GLY A 20 1.20 26.94 -7.37
CA GLY A 20 2.44 26.19 -7.20
C GLY A 20 2.17 24.76 -7.64
N TRP A 21 2.86 24.33 -8.69
CA TRP A 21 2.90 22.94 -9.11
C TRP A 21 3.59 22.17 -7.99
N VAL A 22 2.82 21.70 -7.02
CA VAL A 22 3.32 20.72 -6.05
C VAL A 22 3.47 19.43 -6.86
N PRO A 23 4.70 18.97 -7.16
CA PRO A 23 4.87 17.74 -7.90
C PRO A 23 4.23 16.62 -7.07
N ALA A 24 3.36 15.83 -7.70
CA ALA A 24 2.87 14.62 -7.08
C ALA A 24 4.08 13.80 -6.60
N PRO A 25 4.02 13.18 -5.40
CA PRO A 25 5.12 12.37 -4.90
C PRO A 25 5.48 11.32 -5.96
N SER A 26 6.71 11.39 -6.47
CA SER A 26 7.18 10.48 -7.51
C SER A 26 7.51 9.13 -6.88
N PHE A 27 7.28 8.04 -7.63
CA PHE A 27 7.71 6.69 -7.23
C PHE A 27 9.23 6.54 -7.05
N ALA A 28 9.99 7.57 -7.42
CA ALA A 28 11.43 7.66 -7.26
C ALA A 28 11.87 8.11 -5.86
N ASP A 29 10.99 8.72 -5.03
CA ASP A 29 11.34 9.01 -3.64
C ASP A 29 11.47 7.67 -2.86
N PRO A 30 12.68 7.33 -2.35
CA PRO A 30 12.94 6.08 -1.65
C PRO A 30 12.02 5.82 -0.46
N GLY A 31 11.46 6.89 0.14
CA GLY A 31 10.62 6.80 1.32
C GLY A 31 9.13 6.56 1.04
N VAL A 32 8.65 6.72 -0.19
CA VAL A 32 7.20 6.70 -0.49
C VAL A 32 6.56 5.35 -0.13
N GLY A 33 7.18 4.24 -0.51
CA GLY A 33 6.64 2.92 -0.21
C GLY A 33 6.69 2.56 1.26
N GLN A 34 7.73 2.97 1.99
CA GLN A 34 7.79 2.79 3.45
C GLN A 34 6.71 3.61 4.17
N LYS A 35 6.50 4.88 3.76
CA LYS A 35 5.43 5.73 4.28
C LYS A 35 4.06 5.11 4.00
N LEU A 36 3.84 4.62 2.79
CA LEU A 36 2.59 3.96 2.39
C LEU A 36 2.35 2.68 3.20
N PHE A 37 3.37 1.84 3.38
CA PHE A 37 3.32 0.62 4.19
C PHE A 37 2.87 0.91 5.63
N LYS A 38 3.39 1.99 6.24
CA LYS A 38 2.95 2.44 7.57
C LYS A 38 1.53 3.01 7.53
N LYS A 39 1.23 3.89 6.57
CA LYS A 39 -0.07 4.56 6.42
C LYS A 39 -1.23 3.57 6.21
N LYS A 40 -0.97 2.46 5.50
CA LYS A 40 -1.93 1.38 5.24
C LYS A 40 -1.95 0.32 6.34
N ASN A 41 -1.33 0.61 7.50
CA ASN A 41 -1.30 -0.25 8.69
C ASN A 41 -0.67 -1.64 8.48
N CYS A 42 0.08 -1.84 7.40
CA CYS A 42 0.76 -3.12 7.14
C CYS A 42 1.74 -3.46 8.28
N ALA A 43 2.35 -2.43 8.87
CA ALA A 43 3.28 -2.53 9.99
C ALA A 43 2.67 -3.05 11.30
N LEU A 44 1.34 -3.08 11.43
CA LEU A 44 0.69 -3.66 12.63
C LEU A 44 0.88 -5.18 12.68
N CYS A 45 0.93 -5.83 11.51
CA CYS A 45 1.03 -7.27 11.41
C CYS A 45 2.38 -7.74 10.86
N HIS A 46 3.00 -6.97 9.96
CA HIS A 46 4.22 -7.33 9.28
C HIS A 46 5.40 -6.44 9.68
N ASN A 47 6.55 -7.07 9.94
CA ASN A 47 7.82 -6.37 10.00
C ASN A 47 8.46 -6.35 8.60
N ILE A 48 9.22 -5.31 8.28
CA ILE A 48 9.99 -5.24 7.04
C ILE A 48 11.24 -6.13 7.10
N ASN A 49 11.76 -6.37 8.31
CA ASN A 49 12.85 -7.32 8.58
C ASN A 49 12.29 -8.66 9.10
N ASN A 50 13.16 -9.66 9.19
CA ASN A 50 12.88 -10.89 9.94
C ASN A 50 13.43 -10.82 11.38
N PRO A 51 12.80 -11.48 12.38
CA PRO A 51 11.48 -12.12 12.30
C PRO A 51 10.34 -11.09 12.15
N GLY A 52 9.12 -11.57 11.91
CA GLY A 52 7.92 -10.73 11.82
C GLY A 52 7.57 -10.04 13.14
N THR A 53 6.30 -9.66 13.32
CA THR A 53 5.83 -9.06 14.58
C THR A 53 5.53 -10.14 15.64
N VAL A 54 4.84 -9.79 16.73
CA VAL A 54 4.21 -10.79 17.62
C VAL A 54 3.29 -11.77 16.87
N PHE A 55 2.82 -11.39 15.67
CA PHE A 55 2.04 -12.25 14.77
C PHE A 55 2.91 -13.04 13.77
N SER A 56 4.24 -13.04 13.91
CA SER A 56 5.20 -13.61 12.93
C SER A 56 4.88 -15.02 12.42
N PRO A 57 4.29 -15.94 13.20
CA PRO A 57 3.91 -17.25 12.67
C PRO A 57 2.88 -17.16 11.53
N VAL A 58 1.96 -16.19 11.57
CA VAL A 58 0.90 -16.00 10.55
C VAL A 58 1.24 -14.85 9.60
N CYS A 59 1.84 -13.78 10.12
CA CYS A 59 2.22 -12.57 9.42
C CYS A 59 3.75 -12.41 9.49
N PRO A 60 4.52 -13.16 8.68
CA PRO A 60 5.98 -13.17 8.77
C PRO A 60 6.58 -11.82 8.35
N GLY A 61 7.86 -11.64 8.69
CA GLY A 61 8.66 -10.56 8.15
C GLY A 61 8.69 -10.59 6.62
N LEU A 62 8.67 -9.43 6.00
CA LEU A 62 8.59 -9.29 4.54
C LEU A 62 9.94 -9.22 3.85
N GLN A 63 11.04 -9.20 4.61
CA GLN A 63 12.38 -9.35 4.07
C GLN A 63 12.47 -10.67 3.28
N GLY A 64 12.93 -10.57 2.03
CA GLY A 64 13.04 -11.69 1.11
C GLY A 64 11.72 -12.19 0.53
N VAL A 65 10.61 -11.45 0.65
CA VAL A 65 9.31 -11.84 0.06
C VAL A 65 9.40 -12.08 -1.45
N ARG A 66 10.29 -11.37 -2.16
CA ARG A 66 10.59 -11.57 -3.59
C ARG A 66 11.08 -12.98 -3.94
N HIS A 67 11.59 -13.72 -2.96
CA HIS A 67 12.02 -15.11 -3.13
C HIS A 67 10.90 -16.12 -2.85
N ARG A 68 9.78 -15.67 -2.27
CA ARG A 68 8.62 -16.51 -1.91
C ARG A 68 7.47 -16.36 -2.89
N HIS A 69 7.27 -15.17 -3.46
CA HIS A 69 6.17 -14.86 -4.36
C HIS A 69 6.63 -13.94 -5.50
N SER A 70 6.00 -14.09 -6.67
CA SER A 70 6.20 -13.18 -7.80
C SER A 70 5.50 -11.82 -7.57
N LYS A 71 5.90 -10.79 -8.34
CA LYS A 71 5.20 -9.49 -8.32
C LYS A 71 3.72 -9.64 -8.68
N ASP A 72 3.40 -10.49 -9.66
CA ASP A 72 2.03 -10.69 -10.11
C ASP A 72 1.17 -11.37 -9.05
N TRP A 73 1.73 -12.37 -8.36
CA TRP A 73 1.05 -13.00 -7.23
C TRP A 73 0.74 -11.97 -6.12
N LEU A 74 1.72 -11.14 -5.76
CA LEU A 74 1.51 -10.10 -4.74
C LEU A 74 0.53 -9.02 -5.18
N ARG A 75 0.52 -8.66 -6.47
CA ARG A 75 -0.49 -7.72 -7.01
C ARG A 75 -1.89 -8.28 -6.83
N GLN A 76 -2.11 -9.55 -7.19
CA GLN A 76 -3.41 -10.20 -7.02
C GLN A 76 -3.78 -10.31 -5.54
N TRP A 77 -2.82 -10.72 -4.70
CA TRP A 77 -3.02 -10.86 -3.26
C TRP A 77 -3.39 -9.54 -2.57
N LEU A 78 -2.73 -8.44 -2.94
CA LEU A 78 -3.04 -7.11 -2.39
C LEU A 78 -4.35 -6.53 -2.92
N LYS A 79 -4.78 -6.93 -4.12
CA LYS A 79 -6.02 -6.47 -4.77
C LYS A 79 -7.25 -7.21 -4.25
N ASP A 80 -7.18 -8.53 -4.21
CA ASP A 80 -8.25 -9.40 -3.75
C ASP A 80 -7.66 -10.66 -3.08
N PRO A 81 -7.34 -10.58 -1.77
CA PRO A 81 -6.79 -11.71 -1.06
C PRO A 81 -7.81 -12.82 -0.79
N ALA A 82 -9.11 -12.59 -1.01
CA ALA A 82 -10.12 -13.65 -0.93
C ALA A 82 -10.10 -14.50 -2.20
N ALA A 83 -10.03 -13.86 -3.37
CA ALA A 83 -9.90 -14.55 -4.66
C ALA A 83 -8.61 -15.36 -4.75
N VAL A 84 -7.46 -14.78 -4.38
CA VAL A 84 -6.19 -15.55 -4.39
C VAL A 84 -6.25 -16.70 -3.40
N TRP A 85 -6.83 -16.50 -2.22
CA TRP A 85 -6.97 -17.57 -1.23
C TRP A 85 -7.81 -18.74 -1.72
N ALA A 86 -8.86 -18.48 -2.50
CA ALA A 86 -9.70 -19.53 -3.09
C ALA A 86 -8.96 -20.41 -4.11
N THR A 87 -7.82 -19.96 -4.64
CA THR A 87 -7.03 -20.75 -5.61
C THR A 87 -6.31 -21.96 -4.98
N ASP A 88 -6.12 -21.94 -3.66
CA ASP A 88 -5.32 -22.94 -2.91
C ASP A 88 -3.95 -23.24 -3.55
N ASP A 89 -3.29 -22.23 -4.13
CA ASP A 89 -1.96 -22.40 -4.69
C ASP A 89 -0.88 -22.73 -3.63
N ALA A 90 0.35 -23.00 -4.06
CA ALA A 90 1.43 -23.35 -3.14
C ALA A 90 1.72 -22.27 -2.08
N GLY A 91 1.57 -20.99 -2.41
CA GLY A 91 1.73 -19.88 -1.48
C GLY A 91 0.60 -19.83 -0.45
N VAL A 92 -0.64 -20.03 -0.89
CA VAL A 92 -1.81 -20.12 0.00
C VAL A 92 -1.68 -21.33 0.95
N ARG A 93 -1.28 -22.50 0.44
CA ARG A 93 -1.06 -23.70 1.25
C ARG A 93 0.00 -23.50 2.32
N ASP A 94 1.10 -22.83 1.98
CA ASP A 94 2.16 -22.48 2.92
C ASP A 94 1.67 -21.51 4.02
N ILE A 95 0.89 -20.49 3.66
CA ILE A 95 0.25 -19.59 4.65
C ILE A 95 -0.72 -20.36 5.55
N ASN A 96 -1.56 -21.25 4.99
CA ASN A 96 -2.49 -22.09 5.73
C ASN A 96 -1.77 -23.00 6.72
N ALA A 97 -0.72 -23.70 6.28
CA ALA A 97 0.08 -24.58 7.14
C ALA A 97 0.71 -23.83 8.31
N ARG A 98 1.19 -22.60 8.09
CA ARG A 98 1.67 -21.72 9.16
C ARG A 98 0.56 -21.32 10.14
N TYR A 99 -0.60 -20.93 9.62
CA TYR A 99 -1.72 -20.50 10.44
C TYR A 99 -2.24 -21.62 11.36
N PHE A 100 -2.44 -22.83 10.83
CA PHE A 100 -2.96 -23.94 11.63
C PHE A 100 -1.97 -24.42 12.68
N ARG A 101 -0.66 -24.42 12.36
CA ARG A 101 0.39 -24.66 13.36
C ARG A 101 0.34 -23.64 14.50
N TYR A 102 0.12 -22.36 14.17
CA TYR A 102 0.03 -21.31 15.19
C TYR A 102 -1.22 -21.44 16.08
N ARG A 103 -2.39 -21.75 15.50
CA ARG A 103 -3.65 -21.80 16.25
C ARG A 103 -3.91 -23.10 17.00
N GLY A 104 -3.16 -24.17 16.72
CA GLY A 104 -3.41 -25.49 17.31
C GLY A 104 -4.82 -26.04 17.00
N SER A 105 -5.45 -25.58 15.92
CA SER A 105 -6.84 -25.91 15.57
C SER A 105 -6.90 -26.66 14.24
N GLN A 106 -7.89 -27.55 14.09
CA GLN A 106 -8.14 -28.27 12.85
C GLN A 106 -8.37 -27.30 11.67
N PRO A 107 -7.83 -27.61 10.47
CA PRO A 107 -8.05 -26.81 9.28
C PRO A 107 -9.54 -26.66 8.98
N LYS A 108 -10.04 -25.43 9.02
CA LYS A 108 -11.35 -25.08 8.46
C LYS A 108 -11.13 -24.05 7.36
N PRO A 109 -11.72 -24.23 6.16
CA PRO A 109 -11.71 -23.20 5.14
C PRO A 109 -12.31 -21.93 5.73
N ARG A 110 -11.51 -20.88 5.77
CA ARG A 110 -11.93 -19.51 6.09
C ARG A 110 -11.25 -18.60 5.09
N GLU A 111 -11.81 -17.43 4.84
CA GLU A 111 -11.13 -16.38 4.09
C GLU A 111 -9.73 -16.12 4.67
N SER A 112 -8.80 -15.64 3.83
CA SER A 112 -7.48 -15.26 4.32
C SER A 112 -7.61 -14.30 5.50
N PHE A 113 -6.71 -14.42 6.50
CA PHE A 113 -6.71 -13.48 7.63
C PHE A 113 -6.64 -12.02 7.13
N MET A 114 -5.92 -11.81 6.03
CA MET A 114 -5.88 -10.53 5.35
C MET A 114 -7.25 -10.14 4.77
N ALA A 115 -7.97 -11.02 4.08
CA ALA A 115 -9.33 -10.74 3.60
C ALA A 115 -10.31 -10.36 4.73
N THR A 116 -10.24 -11.04 5.88
CA THR A 116 -11.12 -10.73 7.03
C THR A 116 -10.85 -9.34 7.64
N ILE A 117 -9.60 -8.86 7.59
CA ILE A 117 -9.18 -7.58 8.20
C ILE A 117 -9.18 -6.43 7.18
N ILE A 118 -8.63 -6.66 5.99
CA ILE A 118 -8.50 -5.69 4.89
C ILE A 118 -9.82 -5.52 4.13
N GLY A 119 -10.58 -6.60 3.94
CA GLY A 119 -11.86 -6.60 3.21
C GLY A 119 -12.95 -5.71 3.82
N LYS A 120 -12.69 -5.06 4.96
CA LYS A 120 -13.58 -4.07 5.58
C LYS A 120 -13.02 -2.64 5.66
N GLY A 121 -11.75 -2.38 5.30
CA GLY A 121 -11.18 -1.05 5.59
C GLY A 121 -9.93 -0.59 4.86
N VAL A 122 -9.26 -1.43 4.05
CA VAL A 122 -8.07 -1.00 3.30
C VAL A 122 -8.22 -1.36 1.82
N VAL A 123 -8.76 -0.44 1.03
CA VAL A 123 -8.74 -0.53 -0.44
C VAL A 123 -7.44 0.12 -0.92
N LEU A 124 -6.58 -0.65 -1.58
CA LEU A 124 -5.38 -0.16 -2.25
C LEU A 124 -5.71 0.16 -3.70
N THR A 125 -5.26 1.31 -4.21
CA THR A 125 -5.32 1.58 -5.65
C THR A 125 -4.26 0.76 -6.39
N ASP A 126 -4.43 0.57 -7.71
CA ASP A 126 -3.42 -0.15 -8.52
C ASP A 126 -2.03 0.50 -8.44
N GLU A 127 -1.99 1.83 -8.25
CA GLU A 127 -0.76 2.58 -8.07
C GLU A 127 -0.14 2.37 -6.69
N GLU A 128 -0.96 2.38 -5.63
CA GLU A 128 -0.51 2.04 -4.27
C GLU A 128 0.04 0.60 -4.20
N ILE A 129 -0.60 -0.35 -4.90
CA ILE A 129 -0.11 -1.72 -5.01
C ILE A 129 1.26 -1.74 -5.68
N LYS A 130 1.42 -1.03 -6.79
CA LYS A 130 2.72 -0.94 -7.51
C LYS A 130 3.81 -0.36 -6.61
N VAL A 131 3.52 0.75 -5.91
CA VAL A 131 4.44 1.36 -4.94
C VAL A 131 4.90 0.37 -3.88
N LEU A 132 3.95 -0.35 -3.27
CA LEU A 132 4.23 -1.32 -2.22
C LEU A 132 5.10 -2.46 -2.75
N ILE A 133 4.78 -3.00 -3.92
CA ILE A 133 5.57 -4.06 -4.54
C ILE A 133 7.01 -3.59 -4.83
N GLU A 134 7.20 -2.40 -5.39
CA GLU A 134 8.55 -1.88 -5.65
C GLU A 134 9.33 -1.63 -4.35
N TYR A 135 8.66 -1.24 -3.28
CA TYR A 135 9.27 -1.13 -1.97
C TYR A 135 9.71 -2.48 -1.41
N LEU A 136 8.82 -3.48 -1.46
CA LEU A 136 9.12 -4.85 -1.01
C LEU A 136 10.24 -5.50 -1.81
N TRP A 137 10.46 -5.11 -3.07
CA TRP A 137 11.56 -5.63 -3.90
C TRP A 137 12.94 -5.13 -3.47
N LYS A 138 12.99 -4.04 -2.69
CA LYS A 138 14.22 -3.46 -2.16
C LYS A 138 14.59 -3.97 -0.77
N LEU A 139 13.68 -4.70 -0.10
CA LEU A 139 13.91 -5.35 1.21
C LEU A 139 14.75 -6.62 1.04
#